data_AF-A0A815PAY1-F1
#
_entry.id   AF-A0A815PAY1-F1
#
_cell.length_a   1.000
_cell.length_b   1.000
_cell.length_c   1.000
_cell.angle_alpha   90.00
_cell.angle_beta   90.00
_cell.angle_gamma   90.00
#
_symmetry.space_group_name_H-M   'P 1'
#
loop_
_entity.id
_entity.type
_entity.pdbx_description
1 polymer ?
#
loop_
_entity_poly.entity_id
_entity_poly.type
_entity_poly.pdbx_seq_one_letter_code
_entity_poly.pdbx_strand_id
1 'polypeptide(L)'
;MLGVIIPIVLLIVFDILTLHNAYKIRRRVGPLNNNLRIERLRSNDRQMLVMLLFQLAICLLLSIPSAALDLYDVFLALVLNNALQPYGQAIFIFSLNFFRILYCCNSVIGFYTYTLMGPNFRKEFKRCTRHGLRIILTTTKLMECLPLSIQ
;
A
#
# COMPACT_ATOMS: atom_id res chain seq x y z
N MET A 1 -17.02 -12.46 -2.33
CA MET A 1 -16.73 -12.09 -3.74
C MET A 1 -17.01 -10.62 -4.06
N LEU A 2 -18.23 -10.10 -3.86
CA LEU A 2 -18.56 -8.69 -4.17
C LEU A 2 -17.65 -7.66 -3.48
N GLY A 3 -17.27 -7.90 -2.21
CA GLY A 3 -16.38 -7.02 -1.45
C GLY A 3 -14.92 -6.97 -1.92
N VAL A 4 -14.51 -7.83 -2.87
CA VAL A 4 -13.14 -7.85 -3.42
C VAL A 4 -13.16 -7.37 -4.88
N ILE A 5 -14.16 -7.78 -5.66
CA ILE A 5 -14.27 -7.43 -7.08
C ILE A 5 -14.51 -5.93 -7.28
N ILE A 6 -15.45 -5.34 -6.53
CA ILE A 6 -15.79 -3.91 -6.64
C ILE A 6 -14.56 -3.01 -6.37
N PRO A 7 -13.84 -3.15 -5.25
CA PRO A 7 -12.68 -2.33 -4.99
C PRO A 7 -11.53 -2.57 -5.98
N ILE A 8 -11.33 -3.80 -6.48
CA ILE A 8 -10.33 -4.06 -7.52
C ILE A 8 -10.68 -3.34 -8.82
N VAL A 9 -11.93 -3.42 -9.28
CA VAL A 9 -12.38 -2.73 -10.50
C VAL A 9 -12.27 -1.22 -10.34
N LEU A 10 -12.68 -0.67 -9.19
CA LEU A 10 -12.53 0.75 -8.90
C LEU A 10 -11.07 1.18 -8.86
N LEU A 11 -10.18 0.40 -8.23
CA LEU A 11 -8.75 0.66 -8.20
C LEU A 11 -8.16 0.72 -9.60
N ILE A 12 -8.49 -0.24 -10.46
CA ILE A 12 -8.01 -0.27 -11.85
C ILE A 12 -8.51 0.96 -12.63
N VAL A 13 -9.81 1.28 -12.52
CA VAL A 13 -10.41 2.43 -13.20
C VAL A 13 -9.77 3.74 -12.73
N PHE A 14 -9.62 3.93 -11.43
CA PHE A 14 -8.99 5.14 -10.89
C PHE A 14 -7.52 5.24 -11.27
N ASP A 15 -6.79 4.12 -11.28
CA ASP A 15 -5.37 4.14 -11.63
C ASP A 15 -5.17 4.48 -13.11
N ILE A 16 -5.99 3.91 -14.01
CA ILE A 16 -6.02 4.28 -15.44
C ILE A 16 -6.37 5.76 -15.63
N LEU A 17 -7.40 6.25 -14.94
CA LEU A 17 -7.80 7.67 -14.98
C LEU A 17 -6.67 8.58 -14.50
N THR A 18 -5.98 8.19 -13.43
CA THR A 18 -4.85 8.94 -12.86
C THR A 18 -3.68 8.96 -13.84
N LEU A 19 -3.37 7.83 -14.48
CA LEU A 19 -2.34 7.74 -15.50
C LEU A 19 -2.68 8.60 -16.74
N HIS A 20 -3.93 8.53 -17.20
CA HIS A 20 -4.41 9.30 -18.34
C HIS A 20 -4.38 10.81 -18.05
N ASN A 21 -4.82 11.23 -16.86
CA ASN A 21 -4.74 12.63 -16.43
C ASN A 21 -3.29 13.10 -16.27
N ALA A 22 -2.41 12.28 -15.69
CA ALA A 22 -0.99 12.61 -15.59
C ALA A 22 -0.34 12.77 -16.97
N TYR A 23 -0.69 11.91 -17.94
CA TYR A 23 -0.20 12.02 -19.31
C TYR A 23 -0.76 13.27 -20.02
N LYS A 24 -2.05 13.56 -19.86
CA LYS A 24 -2.71 14.75 -20.42
C LYS A 24 -2.14 16.06 -19.87
N ILE A 25 -1.87 16.11 -18.57
CA ILE A 25 -1.18 17.25 -17.94
C ILE A 25 0.21 17.40 -18.55
N ARG A 26 1.02 16.32 -18.60
CA ARG A 26 2.37 16.36 -19.20
C ARG A 26 2.39 16.85 -20.64
N ARG A 27 1.35 16.57 -21.43
CA ARG A 27 1.24 17.01 -22.82
C ARG A 27 0.81 18.48 -22.96
N ARG A 28 0.08 19.03 -21.98
CA ARG A 28 -0.36 20.43 -21.96
C ARG A 28 0.68 21.38 -21.36
N VAL A 29 1.46 20.92 -20.38
CA VAL A 29 2.59 21.71 -19.83
C VAL A 29 3.83 21.43 -20.69
N GLY A 30 3.95 22.14 -21.82
CA GLY A 30 5.22 22.21 -22.56
C GLY A 30 6.36 22.73 -21.67
N PRO A 31 7.64 22.56 -22.06
CA PRO A 31 8.81 22.93 -21.26
C PRO A 31 9.02 24.46 -21.22
N LEU A 32 8.00 25.22 -20.85
CA LEU A 32 7.99 26.68 -21.04
C LEU A 32 8.30 27.49 -19.78
N ASN A 33 8.82 26.91 -18.71
CA ASN A 33 9.43 27.73 -17.66
C ASN A 33 10.35 26.92 -16.74
N ASN A 34 11.61 27.39 -16.60
CA ASN A 34 12.65 26.92 -15.68
C ASN A 34 12.30 27.16 -14.19
N ASN A 35 11.03 27.06 -13.82
CA ASN A 35 10.60 27.20 -12.45
C ASN A 35 10.86 25.87 -11.72
N LEU A 36 12.00 25.80 -11.03
CA LEU A 36 12.40 24.70 -10.12
C LEU A 36 11.26 24.27 -9.16
N ARG A 37 10.33 25.18 -8.84
CA ARG A 37 9.14 24.91 -8.02
C ARG A 37 8.12 24.00 -8.72
N ILE A 38 7.88 24.21 -10.02
CA ILE A 38 6.96 23.39 -10.83
C ILE A 38 7.54 21.99 -11.02
N GLU A 39 8.86 21.90 -11.21
CA GLU A 39 9.56 20.62 -11.36
C GLU A 39 9.56 19.78 -10.07
N ARG A 40 9.74 20.41 -8.89
CA ARG A 40 9.57 19.72 -7.60
C ARG A 40 8.14 19.22 -7.39
N LEU A 41 7.12 20.01 -7.73
CA LEU A 41 5.71 19.60 -7.65
C LEU A 41 5.46 18.36 -8.54
N ARG A 42 5.96 18.40 -9.78
CA ARG A 42 5.85 17.28 -10.73
C ARG A 42 6.57 16.01 -10.27
N SER A 43 7.73 16.16 -9.61
CA SER A 43 8.46 15.02 -9.02
C SER A 43 7.69 14.40 -7.85
N ASN A 44 7.05 15.21 -7.00
CA ASN A 44 6.20 14.74 -5.91
C ASN A 44 4.98 13.99 -6.44
N ASP A 45 4.28 14.52 -7.44
CA ASP A 45 3.11 13.86 -8.04
C ASP A 45 3.48 12.51 -8.67
N ARG A 46 4.62 12.45 -9.38
CA ARG A 46 5.13 11.20 -9.95
C ARG A 46 5.45 10.19 -8.85
N GLN A 47 6.04 10.63 -7.74
CA GLN A 47 6.36 9.76 -6.63
C GLN A 47 5.10 9.20 -5.95
N MET A 48 4.09 10.04 -5.75
CA MET A 48 2.80 9.60 -5.21
C MET A 48 2.13 8.57 -6.12
N LEU A 49 2.16 8.79 -7.44
CA LEU A 49 1.67 7.82 -8.44
C LEU A 49 2.42 6.48 -8.36
N VAL A 50 3.76 6.51 -8.25
CA VAL A 50 4.58 5.30 -8.13
C VAL A 50 4.26 4.53 -6.85
N MET A 51 4.03 5.22 -5.73
CA MET A 51 3.64 4.59 -4.47
C MET A 51 2.26 3.92 -4.58
N LEU A 52 1.31 4.58 -5.26
CA LEU A 52 -0.04 4.06 -5.48
C LEU A 52 -0.02 2.81 -6.38
N LEU A 53 0.74 2.86 -7.47
CA LEU A 53 0.97 1.71 -8.36
C LEU A 53 1.63 0.54 -7.64
N PHE A 54 2.64 0.82 -6.81
CA PHE A 54 3.32 -0.21 -6.03
C PHE A 54 2.39 -0.88 -5.02
N GLN A 55 1.60 -0.07 -4.30
CA GLN A 55 0.59 -0.58 -3.38
C GLN A 55 -0.47 -1.42 -4.11
N LEU A 56 -0.93 -0.97 -5.29
CA LEU A 56 -1.87 -1.71 -6.12
C LEU A 56 -1.28 -3.06 -6.57
N ALA A 57 -0.03 -3.07 -7.03
CA ALA A 57 0.65 -4.28 -7.47
C ALA A 57 0.75 -5.32 -6.34
N ILE A 58 1.12 -4.90 -5.13
CA ILE A 58 1.16 -5.80 -3.96
C ILE A 58 -0.23 -6.27 -3.59
N CYS A 59 -1.22 -5.37 -3.55
CA CYS A 59 -2.60 -5.73 -3.26
C CYS A 59 -3.10 -6.81 -4.22
N LEU A 60 -2.86 -6.67 -5.53
CA LEU A 60 -3.24 -7.66 -6.54
C LEU A 60 -2.49 -8.99 -6.33
N LEU A 61 -1.18 -8.94 -6.11
CA LEU A 61 -0.35 -10.13 -5.93
C LEU A 61 -0.79 -10.97 -4.72
N LEU A 62 -1.26 -10.32 -3.65
CA LEU A 62 -1.74 -11.01 -2.45
C LEU A 62 -3.23 -11.38 -2.50
N SER A 63 -4.06 -10.63 -3.24
CA SER A 63 -5.52 -10.86 -3.29
C SER A 63 -5.93 -11.88 -4.34
N ILE A 64 -5.25 -11.93 -5.49
CA ILE A 64 -5.60 -12.82 -6.60
C ILE A 64 -5.50 -14.30 -6.19
N PRO A 65 -4.42 -14.78 -5.53
CA PRO A 65 -4.32 -16.19 -5.15
C PRO A 65 -5.43 -16.62 -4.17
N SER A 66 -5.76 -15.75 -3.20
CA SER A 66 -6.85 -16.03 -2.25
C SER A 66 -8.20 -16.12 -2.97
N ALA A 67 -8.50 -15.19 -3.86
CA ALA A 67 -9.76 -15.18 -4.61
C ALA A 67 -9.89 -16.38 -5.56
N ALA A 68 -8.79 -16.82 -6.17
CA ALA A 68 -8.75 -18.01 -7.03
C ALA A 68 -9.04 -19.30 -6.24
N LEU A 69 -8.51 -19.44 -5.02
CA LEU A 69 -8.79 -20.59 -4.16
C LEU A 69 -10.24 -20.60 -3.67
N ASP A 70 -10.80 -19.44 -3.29
CA ASP A 70 -12.22 -19.34 -2.92
C ASP A 70 -13.13 -19.70 -4.11
N LEU A 71 -12.78 -19.28 -5.34
CA LEU A 71 -13.50 -19.68 -6.56
C LEU A 71 -13.43 -21.20 -6.80
N TYR A 72 -12.24 -21.77 -6.60
CA TYR A 72 -12.03 -23.21 -6.76
C TYR A 72 -12.86 -24.01 -5.76
N ASP A 73 -12.93 -23.59 -4.49
CA ASP A 73 -13.77 -24.23 -3.47
C ASP A 73 -15.25 -24.26 -3.85
N VAL A 74 -15.76 -23.10 -4.29
CA VAL A 74 -17.15 -22.96 -4.77
C VAL A 74 -17.40 -23.85 -5.99
N PHE A 75 -16.47 -23.89 -6.95
CA PHE A 75 -16.60 -24.72 -8.14
C PHE A 75 -16.60 -26.22 -7.80
N LEU A 76 -15.73 -26.63 -6.87
CA LEU A 76 -15.65 -28.02 -6.41
C LEU A 76 -16.95 -28.46 -5.72
N ALA A 77 -17.51 -27.59 -4.88
CA ALA A 77 -18.73 -27.83 -4.13
C ALA A 77 -20.00 -27.81 -5.00
N LEU A 78 -20.13 -26.85 -5.94
CA LEU A 78 -21.36 -26.68 -6.74
C LEU A 78 -21.37 -27.45 -8.06
N VAL A 79 -20.24 -27.56 -8.74
CA VAL A 79 -20.18 -28.09 -10.11
C VAL A 79 -19.74 -29.55 -10.11
N LEU A 80 -18.70 -29.87 -9.35
CA LEU A 80 -18.13 -31.21 -9.34
C LEU A 80 -18.81 -32.14 -8.34
N ASN A 81 -19.44 -31.61 -7.27
CA ASN A 81 -20.00 -32.39 -6.15
C ASN A 81 -19.03 -33.44 -5.59
N ASN A 82 -17.72 -33.27 -5.84
CA ASN A 82 -16.70 -34.23 -5.51
C ASN A 82 -15.93 -33.72 -4.30
N ALA A 83 -15.86 -34.55 -3.27
CA ALA A 83 -14.91 -34.34 -2.19
C ALA A 83 -13.50 -34.66 -2.72
N LEU A 84 -12.55 -33.77 -2.48
CA LEU A 84 -11.13 -34.06 -2.66
C LEU A 84 -10.76 -35.28 -1.80
N GLN A 85 -9.77 -36.06 -2.24
CA GLN A 85 -9.14 -37.06 -1.37
C GLN A 85 -8.63 -36.39 -0.09
N PRO A 86 -8.61 -37.09 1.06
CA PRO A 86 -8.30 -36.49 2.36
C PRO A 86 -6.93 -35.78 2.40
N TYR A 87 -5.95 -36.32 1.67
CA TYR A 87 -4.64 -35.69 1.53
C TYR A 87 -4.70 -34.38 0.70
N GLY A 88 -5.46 -34.39 -0.40
CA GLY A 88 -5.68 -33.21 -1.23
C GLY A 88 -6.47 -32.11 -0.49
N GLN A 89 -7.42 -32.49 0.35
CA GLN A 89 -8.18 -31.56 1.18
C GLN A 89 -7.29 -30.88 2.23
N ALA A 90 -6.37 -31.63 2.85
CA ALA A 90 -5.41 -31.05 3.80
C ALA A 90 -4.48 -30.01 3.14
N ILE A 91 -3.95 -30.31 1.95
CA ILE A 91 -3.13 -29.37 1.17
C ILE A 91 -3.97 -28.13 0.81
N PHE A 92 -5.19 -28.32 0.34
CA PHE A 92 -6.08 -27.23 -0.05
C PHE A 92 -6.37 -26.29 1.12
N ILE A 93 -6.73 -26.83 2.29
CA ILE A 93 -6.98 -26.05 3.51
C ILE A 93 -5.71 -25.31 3.95
N PHE A 94 -4.54 -25.96 3.88
CA PHE A 94 -3.27 -25.30 4.20
C PHE A 94 -3.01 -24.11 3.27
N SER A 95 -3.14 -24.31 1.95
CA SER A 95 -2.97 -23.25 0.96
C SER A 95 -3.95 -22.11 1.18
N LEU A 96 -5.23 -22.41 1.41
CA LEU A 96 -6.27 -21.41 1.65
C LEU A 96 -5.97 -20.56 2.89
N ASN A 97 -5.57 -21.19 4.00
CA ASN A 97 -5.19 -20.46 5.21
C ASN A 97 -3.92 -19.61 5.01
N PHE A 98 -2.92 -20.16 4.31
CA PHE A 98 -1.69 -19.44 4.00
C PHE A 98 -1.95 -18.15 3.19
N PHE A 99 -2.73 -18.26 2.12
CA PHE A 99 -3.07 -17.09 1.30
C PHE A 99 -4.03 -16.11 2.00
N ARG A 100 -4.90 -16.59 2.90
CA ARG A 100 -5.70 -15.70 3.76
C ARG A 100 -4.84 -14.88 4.71
N ILE A 101 -3.84 -15.49 5.35
CA ILE A 101 -2.91 -14.77 6.23
C ILE A 101 -2.16 -13.71 5.42
N LEU A 102 -1.65 -14.07 4.24
CA LEU A 102 -1.00 -13.13 3.32
C LEU A 102 -1.93 -11.98 2.91
N TYR A 103 -3.20 -12.27 2.63
CA TYR A 103 -4.20 -11.24 2.33
C TYR A 103 -4.43 -10.31 3.51
N CYS A 104 -4.51 -10.82 4.76
CA CYS A 104 -4.63 -9.98 5.95
C CYS A 104 -3.43 -9.04 6.13
N CYS A 105 -2.23 -9.43 5.68
CA CYS A 105 -1.05 -8.56 5.74
C CYS A 105 -1.16 -7.32 4.82
N ASN A 106 -2.07 -7.28 3.83
CA ASN A 106 -2.25 -6.10 2.97
C ASN A 106 -2.53 -4.82 3.75
N SER A 107 -3.27 -4.91 4.87
CA SER A 107 -3.59 -3.73 5.69
C SER A 107 -2.34 -3.05 6.26
N VAL A 108 -1.26 -3.80 6.48
CA VAL A 108 0.00 -3.28 7.05
C VAL A 108 0.93 -2.76 5.95
N ILE A 109 0.80 -3.26 4.72
CA ILE A 109 1.65 -2.88 3.58
C ILE A 109 1.51 -1.41 3.22
N GLY A 110 0.32 -0.82 3.40
CA GLY A 110 0.12 0.63 3.21
C GLY A 110 1.08 1.45 4.06
N PHE A 111 1.17 1.13 5.36
CA PHE A 111 2.08 1.82 6.28
C PHE A 111 3.54 1.68 5.87
N TYR A 112 3.99 0.48 5.49
CA TYR A 112 5.38 0.27 5.05
C TYR A 112 5.68 0.97 3.73
N THR A 113 4.71 0.99 2.81
CA THR A 113 4.84 1.70 1.54
C THR A 113 5.05 3.20 1.78
N TYR A 114 4.23 3.81 2.65
CA TYR A 114 4.41 5.22 3.04
C TYR A 114 5.73 5.48 3.77
N THR A 115 6.13 4.58 4.65
CA THR A 115 7.36 4.72 5.46
C THR A 115 8.63 4.55 4.63
N LEU A 116 8.66 3.64 3.65
CA LEU A 116 9.85 3.32 2.86
C LEU A 116 9.97 4.18 1.59
N MET A 117 8.85 4.49 0.92
CA MET A 117 8.86 5.19 -0.36
C MET A 117 8.53 6.69 -0.26
N GLY A 118 7.92 7.15 0.85
CA GLY A 118 7.50 8.54 1.03
C GLY A 118 8.55 9.40 1.75
N PRO A 119 9.42 10.18 1.06
CA PRO A 119 10.37 11.08 1.70
C PRO A 119 9.67 12.19 2.50
N ASN A 120 8.49 12.63 2.06
CA ASN A 120 7.70 13.61 2.79
C ASN A 120 7.12 13.00 4.07
N PHE A 121 6.56 11.80 3.99
CA PHE A 121 6.07 11.06 5.17
C PHE A 121 7.20 10.80 6.17
N ARG A 122 8.39 10.36 5.73
CA ARG A 122 9.56 10.19 6.61
C ARG A 122 9.99 11.48 7.30
N LYS A 123 9.99 12.61 6.58
CA LYS A 123 10.34 13.92 7.15
C LYS A 123 9.34 14.34 8.22
N GLU A 124 8.04 14.20 7.95
CA GLU A 124 7.00 14.54 8.93
C GLU A 124 6.98 13.56 10.10
N PHE A 125 7.13 12.26 9.85
CA PHE A 125 7.23 11.25 10.92
C PHE A 125 8.41 11.52 11.85
N LYS A 126 9.57 11.90 11.30
CA LYS A 126 10.76 12.30 12.08
C LYS A 126 10.52 13.59 12.88
N ARG A 127 9.74 14.54 12.34
CA ARG A 127 9.34 15.76 13.06
C ARG A 127 8.38 15.44 14.21
N CYS A 128 7.35 14.63 13.96
CA CYS A 128 6.38 14.19 14.96
C CYS A 128 7.04 13.41 16.10
N THR A 129 7.92 12.45 15.79
CA THR A 129 8.66 11.69 16.81
C THR A 129 9.58 12.60 17.62
N ARG A 130 10.31 13.52 16.98
CA ARG A 130 11.15 14.50 17.69
C ARG A 130 10.32 15.42 18.59
N HIS A 131 9.15 15.87 18.13
CA HIS A 131 8.27 16.73 18.92
C HIS A 131 7.63 15.96 20.09
N GLY A 132 7.13 14.75 19.84
CA GLY A 132 6.59 13.87 20.88
C GLY A 132 7.63 13.49 21.93
N LEU A 133 8.86 13.16 21.52
CA LEU A 133 9.97 12.91 22.43
C LEU A 133 10.27 14.14 23.29
N ARG A 134 10.26 15.34 22.69
CA ARG A 134 10.48 16.60 23.42
C ARG A 134 9.39 16.87 24.45
N ILE A 135 8.12 16.58 24.11
CA ILE A 135 6.98 16.67 25.04
C ILE A 135 7.14 15.68 26.19
N ILE A 136 7.46 14.42 25.90
CA ILE A 136 7.65 13.39 26.93
C ILE A 136 8.81 13.75 27.87
N LEU A 137 9.93 14.24 27.33
CA LEU A 137 11.10 14.66 28.11
C LEU A 137 10.83 15.90 28.97
N THR A 138 9.97 16.82 28.51
CA THR A 138 9.55 18.00 29.29
C THR A 138 8.54 17.65 30.38
N THR A 139 7.57 16.77 30.10
CA THR A 139 6.58 16.35 31.10
C THR A 139 7.18 15.46 32.19
N THR A 140 8.22 14.69 31.88
CA THR A 140 8.91 13.83 32.84
C THR A 140 10.05 14.54 33.60
N LYS A 141 10.30 15.84 33.36
CA LYS A 141 11.44 16.62 33.90
C LYS A 141 12.83 16.02 33.65
N LEU A 142 12.93 14.95 32.85
CA LEU A 142 14.18 14.30 32.46
C LEU A 142 15.06 15.18 31.55
N MET A 143 14.50 16.27 31.04
CA MET A 143 15.24 17.27 30.25
C MET A 143 16.36 17.97 31.04
N GLU A 144 16.29 18.00 32.38
CA GLU A 144 17.37 18.52 33.24
C GLU A 144 18.56 17.54 33.37
N CYS A 145 18.35 16.25 33.11
CA CYS A 145 19.37 15.20 33.26
C CYS A 145 20.07 14.83 31.95
N LEU A 146 19.54 15.20 30.78
CA LEU A 146 20.17 14.95 29.49
C LEU A 146 20.72 16.27 28.90
N PRO A 147 22.04 16.52 28.93
CA PRO A 147 22.64 17.58 28.14
C PRO A 147 22.58 17.14 26.67
N LEU A 148 21.49 17.48 25.99
CA LEU A 148 21.44 17.46 24.52
C LEU A 148 22.25 18.65 24.01
N SER A 149 23.57 18.59 24.15
CA SER A 149 24.51 19.41 23.39
C SER A 149 24.60 18.83 21.99
N ILE A 150 23.78 19.31 21.06
CA ILE A 150 23.98 19.05 19.63
C ILE A 150 23.77 20.38 18.90
N GLN A 151 24.90 20.97 18.50
CA GLN A 151 25.02 21.99 17.46
C GLN A 151 24.49 21.48 16.12
#